data_AF-A0A1F3D694-F1
#
_entry.id   AF-A0A1F3D694-F1
#
_cell.length_a   1.000
_cell.length_b   1.000
_cell.length_c   1.000
_cell.angle_alpha   90.00
_cell.angle_beta   90.00
_cell.angle_gamma   90.00
#
_symmetry.space_group_name_H-M   'P 1'
#
loop_
_entity.id
_entity.type
_entity.pdbx_description
1 polymer ?
#
loop_
_entity_poly.entity_id
_entity_poly.type
_entity_poly.pdbx_seq_one_letter_code
_entity_poly.pdbx_strand_id
1 'polypeptide(L)'
;MIKLAVHYNGKIKHIEGESGELLIDIFRRNGFEIYSPCGGNGTCGKCNVMVRNAGLVPSCLYPVTESIEVILPDRREAKVLVEQHQHTVILPLMPGKSADLSVFPHGVAVDIGTTTIVLYIVNLITGVIAETRAILNPQAKYGADVITRIQFTTTTEGGIKILQDELISAINNELIKLIHYAEISANEIVKIVFAGNTTMLHLLLGVNPKSLALSPFKAQFLDEQILRGDQLGLNCLPGAEIKVLPSVSAFVGADIVAGLASILPSAKYRNYLFMDIGTNGELALVTENSVLCCSTAAGPAFEGARISCGMGAVEGAISAFSDDGYTVIGDEKPAGICGSGLIDIVAWLCDNGRINTEGQMDNDYTIVTASMTAAGQSISLSQDDIREVQLAKSAIASGVKILLKQAGMNFDQIDALFLAGGFGNYINTGNAIRIGLLPAELKERIIPLGNTSGTGAILALKSVKFNEIIKELLGKTRHIELAGDEDFATEFAMNMFF
;
A
#
# COMPACT_ATOMS: atom_id res chain seq x y z
N MET A 1 -5.85 -39.11 11.57
CA MET A 1 -5.54 -38.14 10.51
C MET A 1 -6.59 -37.05 10.57
N ILE A 2 -6.16 -35.84 10.86
CA ILE A 2 -6.96 -34.62 10.81
C ILE A 2 -6.94 -34.13 9.37
N LYS A 3 -8.07 -33.63 8.87
CA LYS A 3 -8.16 -33.06 7.53
C LYS A 3 -8.00 -31.55 7.59
N LEU A 4 -7.16 -31.02 6.70
CA LEU A 4 -7.00 -29.59 6.51
C LEU A 4 -7.51 -29.24 5.11
N ALA A 5 -8.43 -28.29 5.04
CA ALA A 5 -8.83 -27.66 3.79
C ALA A 5 -7.98 -26.41 3.59
N VAL A 6 -7.05 -26.44 2.64
CA VAL A 6 -6.11 -25.36 2.39
C VAL A 6 -6.54 -24.59 1.15
N HIS A 7 -7.01 -23.36 1.34
CA HIS A 7 -7.26 -22.43 0.25
C HIS A 7 -5.94 -21.88 -0.23
N TYR A 8 -5.59 -22.17 -1.48
CA TYR A 8 -4.32 -21.79 -2.09
C TYR A 8 -4.50 -21.61 -3.61
N ASN A 9 -4.16 -20.43 -4.12
CA ASN A 9 -4.29 -20.04 -5.52
C ASN A 9 -5.72 -20.24 -6.09
N GLY A 10 -6.74 -19.79 -5.34
CA GLY A 10 -8.15 -19.92 -5.74
C GLY A 10 -8.65 -21.37 -5.82
N LYS A 11 -7.91 -22.34 -5.27
CA LYS A 11 -8.29 -23.75 -5.20
C LYS A 11 -8.23 -24.26 -3.77
N ILE A 12 -9.10 -25.21 -3.45
CA ILE A 12 -9.07 -25.91 -2.17
C ILE A 12 -8.26 -27.20 -2.35
N LYS A 13 -7.14 -27.31 -1.62
CA LYS A 13 -6.38 -28.55 -1.49
C LYS A 13 -6.68 -29.20 -0.14
N HIS A 14 -7.06 -30.46 -0.16
CA HIS A 14 -7.20 -31.25 1.05
C HIS A 14 -5.88 -31.94 1.36
N ILE A 15 -5.32 -31.67 2.54
CA ILE A 15 -4.15 -32.35 3.07
C ILE A 15 -4.47 -32.94 4.44
N GLU A 16 -3.63 -33.85 4.90
CA GLU A 16 -3.83 -34.54 6.18
C GLU A 16 -2.71 -34.19 7.17
N GLY A 17 -3.08 -34.13 8.45
CA GLY A 17 -2.28 -33.80 9.62
C GLY A 17 -2.37 -34.88 10.69
N GLU A 18 -1.33 -35.02 11.51
CA GLU A 18 -1.46 -35.75 12.78
C GLU A 18 -1.95 -34.82 13.89
N SER A 19 -2.69 -35.37 14.86
CA SER A 19 -3.16 -34.57 15.99
C SER A 19 -1.99 -34.13 16.86
N GLY A 20 -1.86 -32.82 17.10
CA GLY A 20 -0.75 -32.21 17.82
C GLY A 20 0.44 -31.83 16.94
N GLU A 21 0.42 -32.15 15.64
CA GLU A 21 1.47 -31.74 14.69
C GLU A 21 1.39 -30.22 14.43
N LEU A 22 2.55 -29.57 14.28
CA LEU A 22 2.61 -28.14 13.98
C LEU A 22 2.22 -27.87 12.53
N LEU A 23 1.43 -26.81 12.34
CA LEU A 23 0.89 -26.45 11.04
C LEU A 23 1.97 -26.17 9.98
N ILE A 24 3.12 -25.61 10.36
CA ILE A 24 4.24 -25.37 9.44
C ILE A 24 4.84 -26.66 8.88
N ASP A 25 4.89 -27.73 9.67
CA ASP A 25 5.49 -28.99 9.27
C ASP A 25 4.55 -29.74 8.32
N ILE A 26 3.23 -29.69 8.60
CA ILE A 26 2.18 -30.15 7.70
C ILE A 26 2.27 -29.44 6.34
N PHE A 27 2.55 -28.14 6.33
CA PHE A 27 2.72 -27.39 5.08
C PHE A 27 3.96 -27.78 4.30
N ARG A 28 5.13 -27.82 4.95
CA ARG A 28 6.41 -28.16 4.32
C ARG A 28 6.37 -29.53 3.65
N ARG A 29 5.85 -30.55 4.33
CA ARG A 29 5.77 -31.91 3.76
C ARG A 29 4.80 -32.03 2.58
N ASN A 30 3.79 -31.15 2.52
CA ASN A 30 2.82 -31.10 1.43
C ASN A 30 3.22 -30.10 0.32
N GLY A 31 4.45 -29.60 0.34
CA GLY A 31 5.02 -28.75 -0.72
C GLY A 31 4.50 -27.31 -0.71
N PHE A 32 3.98 -26.83 0.42
CA PHE A 32 3.67 -25.41 0.60
C PHE A 32 4.90 -24.67 1.15
N GLU A 33 5.27 -23.57 0.50
CA GLU A 33 6.37 -22.71 0.96
C GLU A 33 5.84 -21.69 1.96
N ILE A 34 6.19 -21.87 3.22
CA ILE A 34 5.88 -20.93 4.30
C ILE A 34 7.16 -20.23 4.74
N TYR A 35 7.18 -18.91 4.58
CA TYR A 35 8.33 -18.11 4.95
C TYR A 35 8.60 -18.19 6.45
N SER A 36 9.79 -18.67 6.81
CA SER A 36 10.14 -18.99 8.20
C SER A 36 11.64 -18.78 8.44
N PRO A 37 12.15 -17.54 8.38
CA PRO A 37 13.58 -17.26 8.48
C PRO A 37 14.19 -17.59 9.84
N CYS A 38 13.37 -17.71 10.89
CA CYS A 38 13.80 -18.23 12.19
C CYS A 38 13.87 -19.77 12.27
N GLY A 39 13.67 -20.48 11.15
CA GLY A 39 13.63 -21.94 11.09
C GLY A 39 12.33 -22.59 11.60
N GLY A 40 11.44 -21.81 12.22
CA GLY A 40 10.24 -22.33 12.90
C GLY A 40 10.27 -22.14 14.42
N ASN A 41 11.27 -21.44 14.97
CA ASN A 41 11.44 -21.26 16.41
C ASN A 41 10.48 -20.23 17.06
N GLY A 42 9.49 -19.71 16.32
CA GLY A 42 8.47 -18.80 16.86
C GLY A 42 8.93 -17.37 17.18
N THR A 43 10.19 -17.01 16.93
CA THR A 43 10.77 -15.72 17.38
C THR A 43 10.57 -14.56 16.40
N CYS A 44 10.20 -14.82 15.14
CA CYS A 44 10.14 -13.78 14.11
C CYS A 44 8.72 -13.34 13.71
N GLY A 45 7.68 -14.13 14.00
CA GLY A 45 6.29 -13.85 13.60
C GLY A 45 6.00 -13.87 12.10
N LYS A 46 6.94 -14.31 11.25
CA LYS A 46 6.82 -14.23 9.78
C LYS A 46 6.16 -15.45 9.12
N CYS A 47 5.81 -16.47 9.92
CA CYS A 47 5.21 -17.73 9.48
C CYS A 47 3.67 -17.72 9.60
N ASN A 48 3.05 -16.55 9.72
CA ASN A 48 1.63 -16.41 10.04
C ASN A 48 0.73 -16.85 8.88
N VAL A 49 -0.36 -17.56 9.21
CA VAL A 49 -1.37 -18.07 8.27
C VAL A 49 -2.76 -17.84 8.85
N MET A 50 -3.78 -17.69 8.01
CA MET A 50 -5.15 -17.44 8.44
C MET A 50 -5.92 -18.76 8.61
N VAL A 51 -6.42 -19.04 9.82
CA VAL A 51 -7.26 -20.21 10.10
C VAL A 51 -8.69 -19.71 10.34
N ARG A 52 -9.67 -20.23 9.58
CA ARG A 52 -11.02 -19.64 9.50
C ARG A 52 -11.73 -19.44 10.85
N ASN A 53 -11.51 -20.33 11.81
CA ASN A 53 -12.11 -20.29 13.13
C ASN A 53 -11.15 -19.82 14.25
N ALA A 54 -9.87 -19.59 13.93
CA ALA A 54 -8.84 -19.21 14.90
C ALA A 54 -8.10 -17.91 14.56
N GLY A 55 -8.41 -17.28 13.42
CA GLY A 55 -7.78 -16.05 12.97
C GLY A 55 -6.35 -16.25 12.47
N LEU A 56 -5.55 -15.18 12.54
CA LEU A 56 -4.16 -15.20 12.10
C LEU A 56 -3.30 -15.90 13.16
N VAL A 57 -2.65 -16.99 12.79
CA VAL A 57 -1.85 -17.80 13.71
C VAL A 57 -0.44 -18.05 13.17
N PRO A 58 0.59 -18.02 14.02
CA PRO A 58 1.93 -18.46 13.62
C PRO A 58 1.90 -19.96 13.32
N SER A 59 2.01 -20.34 12.04
CA SER A 59 1.99 -21.76 11.64
C SER A 59 3.06 -22.59 12.35
N CYS A 60 4.16 -21.95 12.73
CA CYS A 60 5.27 -22.56 13.45
C CYS A 60 5.05 -22.76 14.95
N LEU A 61 3.96 -22.23 15.52
CA LEU A 61 3.56 -22.44 16.92
C LEU A 61 2.12 -22.95 17.05
N TYR A 62 1.44 -23.27 15.95
CA TYR A 62 0.04 -23.67 15.94
C TYR A 62 -0.09 -25.19 15.82
N PRO A 63 -0.38 -25.92 16.93
CA PRO A 63 -0.64 -27.35 16.88
C PRO A 63 -2.03 -27.62 16.33
N VAL A 64 -2.14 -28.55 15.38
CA VAL A 64 -3.41 -28.91 14.76
C VAL A 64 -4.04 -30.05 15.56
N THR A 65 -5.14 -29.77 16.27
CA THR A 65 -5.84 -30.76 17.11
C THR A 65 -7.19 -31.19 16.54
N GLU A 66 -7.75 -30.42 15.62
CA GLU A 66 -9.01 -30.70 14.94
C GLU A 66 -8.95 -30.32 13.46
N SER A 67 -9.97 -30.69 12.68
CA SER A 67 -10.00 -30.37 11.25
C SER A 67 -10.20 -28.87 11.06
N ILE A 68 -9.28 -28.25 10.32
CA ILE A 68 -9.22 -26.80 10.15
C ILE A 68 -9.27 -26.42 8.67
N GLU A 69 -9.76 -25.21 8.43
CA GLU A 69 -9.73 -24.56 7.13
C GLU A 69 -8.70 -23.44 7.18
N VAL A 70 -7.65 -23.55 6.37
CA VAL A 70 -6.53 -22.62 6.36
C VAL A 70 -6.53 -21.87 5.04
N ILE A 71 -6.49 -20.56 5.13
CA ILE A 71 -6.34 -19.66 3.99
C ILE A 71 -4.87 -19.29 3.93
N LEU A 72 -4.18 -19.88 2.96
CA LEU A 72 -2.84 -19.44 2.62
C LEU A 72 -2.96 -18.24 1.68
N PRO A 73 -2.14 -17.20 1.88
CA PRO A 73 -2.04 -16.14 0.90
C PRO A 73 -1.73 -16.75 -0.47
N ASP A 74 -2.34 -16.20 -1.52
CA ASP A 74 -2.09 -16.65 -2.90
C ASP A 74 -0.57 -16.62 -3.20
N ARG A 75 -0.07 -17.39 -4.18
CA ARG A 75 1.36 -17.35 -4.56
C ARG A 75 1.89 -15.94 -4.73
N ARG A 76 1.06 -15.03 -5.24
CA ARG A 76 1.39 -13.60 -5.37
C ARG A 76 1.55 -12.94 -4.00
N GLU A 77 0.56 -13.02 -3.12
CA GLU A 77 0.63 -12.44 -1.77
C GLU A 77 1.75 -13.05 -0.92
N ALA A 78 1.93 -14.36 -0.96
CA ALA A 78 3.03 -15.04 -0.28
C ALA A 78 4.39 -14.55 -0.82
N LYS A 79 4.51 -14.36 -2.14
CA LYS A 79 5.71 -13.79 -2.76
C LYS A 79 5.91 -12.33 -2.34
N VAL A 80 4.88 -11.48 -2.37
CA VAL A 80 4.97 -10.08 -1.88
C VAL A 80 5.45 -10.06 -0.44
N LEU A 81 4.83 -10.85 0.44
CA LEU A 81 5.24 -10.93 1.85
C LEU A 81 6.70 -11.39 1.97
N VAL A 82 7.13 -12.40 1.21
CA VAL A 82 8.53 -12.86 1.21
C VAL A 82 9.47 -11.75 0.75
N GLU A 83 9.20 -11.12 -0.40
CA GLU A 83 10.03 -10.08 -1.01
C GLU A 83 10.12 -8.83 -0.10
N GLN A 84 8.97 -8.37 0.40
CA GLN A 84 8.89 -7.30 1.40
C GLN A 84 9.79 -7.63 2.59
N HIS A 85 9.69 -8.82 3.16
CA HIS A 85 10.55 -9.20 4.29
C HIS A 85 12.04 -9.38 3.94
N GLN A 86 12.39 -9.77 2.71
CA GLN A 86 13.78 -9.90 2.26
C GLN A 86 14.44 -8.53 2.05
N HIS A 87 13.66 -7.53 1.67
CA HIS A 87 14.12 -6.19 1.36
C HIS A 87 13.83 -5.16 2.45
N THR A 88 13.34 -5.57 3.61
CA THR A 88 13.07 -4.67 4.74
C THR A 88 14.27 -4.60 5.69
N VAL A 89 14.60 -3.41 6.19
CA VAL A 89 15.61 -3.20 7.24
C VAL A 89 15.26 -4.04 8.47
N ILE A 90 16.26 -4.74 9.02
CA ILE A 90 16.13 -5.42 10.32
C ILE A 90 16.76 -4.54 11.40
N LEU A 91 15.94 -4.10 12.36
CA LEU A 91 16.39 -3.30 13.49
C LEU A 91 16.18 -4.04 14.83
N PRO A 92 17.02 -3.76 15.83
CA PRO A 92 16.75 -4.21 17.19
C PRO A 92 15.46 -3.55 17.72
N LEU A 93 14.71 -4.30 18.52
CA LEU A 93 13.56 -3.75 19.25
C LEU A 93 14.06 -2.77 20.32
N MET A 94 13.86 -1.49 20.06
CA MET A 94 14.28 -0.37 20.90
C MET A 94 13.19 0.70 20.87
N PRO A 95 12.01 0.43 21.47
CA PRO A 95 10.82 1.29 21.33
C PRO A 95 11.01 2.71 21.91
N GLY A 96 12.01 2.89 22.78
CA GLY A 96 12.34 4.15 23.44
C GLY A 96 11.70 4.26 24.82
N LYS A 97 11.86 5.43 25.46
CA LYS A 97 11.40 5.68 26.84
C LYS A 97 9.88 5.60 27.01
N SER A 98 9.11 5.76 25.94
CA SER A 98 7.65 5.61 25.99
C SER A 98 7.21 4.20 26.37
N ALA A 99 8.02 3.18 26.07
CA ALA A 99 7.74 1.81 26.52
C ALA A 99 7.78 1.66 28.05
N ASP A 100 8.50 2.53 28.77
CA ASP A 100 8.60 2.47 30.23
C ASP A 100 7.34 3.02 30.93
N LEU A 101 6.39 3.59 30.18
CA LEU A 101 5.14 4.14 30.71
C LEU A 101 4.12 3.06 31.13
N SER A 102 4.34 1.80 30.75
CA SER A 102 3.49 0.67 31.09
C SER A 102 4.33 -0.59 31.34
N VAL A 103 3.80 -1.52 32.15
CA VAL A 103 4.40 -2.86 32.35
C VAL A 103 4.20 -3.74 31.12
N PHE A 104 3.11 -3.53 30.37
CA PHE A 104 2.78 -4.24 29.13
C PHE A 104 2.59 -3.26 27.97
N PRO A 105 3.68 -2.58 27.53
CA PRO A 105 3.58 -1.51 26.55
C PRO A 105 3.20 -2.05 25.17
N HIS A 106 2.19 -1.42 24.59
CA HIS A 106 1.76 -1.58 23.21
C HIS A 106 1.92 -0.25 22.48
N GLY A 107 2.15 -0.35 21.18
CA GLY A 107 2.18 0.79 20.29
C GLY A 107 1.28 0.56 19.09
N VAL A 108 0.89 1.64 18.42
CA VAL A 108 0.10 1.56 17.20
C VAL A 108 0.81 2.30 16.08
N ALA A 109 1.07 1.62 14.97
CA ALA A 109 1.51 2.27 13.74
C ALA A 109 0.29 2.51 12.86
N VAL A 110 0.19 3.70 12.28
CA VAL A 110 -0.96 4.12 11.47
C VAL A 110 -0.46 4.69 10.15
N ASP A 111 -0.92 4.11 9.06
CA ASP A 111 -0.75 4.60 7.70
C ASP A 111 -2.05 5.29 7.26
N ILE A 112 -1.99 6.62 7.09
CA ILE A 112 -3.14 7.44 6.69
C ILE A 112 -3.05 7.73 5.19
N GLY A 113 -3.67 6.86 4.40
CA GLY A 113 -3.91 7.09 2.99
C GLY A 113 -5.13 7.97 2.74
N THR A 114 -5.21 8.51 1.53
CA THR A 114 -6.38 9.29 1.09
C THR A 114 -7.64 8.41 1.04
N THR A 115 -7.53 7.18 0.53
CA THR A 115 -8.65 6.23 0.40
C THR A 115 -8.78 5.29 1.60
N THR A 116 -7.66 4.85 2.17
CA THR A 116 -7.60 3.80 3.19
C THR A 116 -6.74 4.23 4.38
N ILE A 117 -7.16 3.88 5.59
CA ILE A 117 -6.36 4.03 6.82
C ILE A 117 -6.06 2.63 7.34
N VAL A 118 -4.79 2.34 7.62
CA VAL A 118 -4.36 1.03 8.15
C VAL A 118 -3.69 1.22 9.50
N LEU A 119 -4.12 0.44 10.49
CA LEU A 119 -3.60 0.45 11.85
C LEU A 119 -2.99 -0.90 12.18
N TYR A 120 -1.81 -0.89 12.81
CA TYR A 120 -1.07 -2.06 13.26
C TYR A 120 -0.81 -1.92 14.76
N ILE A 121 -1.40 -2.79 15.58
CA ILE A 121 -1.06 -2.84 17.00
C ILE A 121 0.13 -3.76 17.22
N VAL A 122 1.13 -3.27 17.95
CA VAL A 122 2.42 -3.94 18.14
C VAL A 122 2.70 -4.04 19.63
N ASN A 123 3.02 -5.25 20.10
CA ASN A 123 3.55 -5.45 21.44
C ASN A 123 5.00 -4.93 21.48
N LEU A 124 5.29 -3.96 22.35
CA LEU A 124 6.61 -3.32 22.39
C LEU A 124 7.65 -4.10 23.23
N ILE A 125 7.25 -5.20 23.88
CA ILE A 125 8.16 -6.15 24.54
C ILE A 125 8.71 -7.15 23.54
N THR A 126 7.85 -7.68 22.66
CA THR A 126 8.21 -8.74 21.70
C THR A 126 8.46 -8.21 20.29
N GLY A 127 7.91 -7.05 19.96
CA GLY A 127 7.93 -6.48 18.62
C GLY A 127 6.97 -7.17 17.64
N VAL A 128 6.08 -8.03 18.13
CA VAL A 128 5.09 -8.77 17.32
C VAL A 128 3.89 -7.88 17.03
N ILE A 129 3.43 -7.89 15.79
CA ILE A 129 2.16 -7.27 15.38
C ILE A 129 1.05 -8.19 15.88
N ALA A 130 0.22 -7.70 16.80
CA ALA A 130 -0.87 -8.48 17.37
C ALA A 130 -2.12 -8.49 16.47
N GLU A 131 -2.42 -7.38 15.80
CA GLU A 131 -3.55 -7.29 14.86
C GLU A 131 -3.32 -6.16 13.85
N THR A 132 -3.94 -6.27 12.68
CA THR A 132 -3.97 -5.24 11.63
C THR A 132 -5.41 -4.93 11.25
N ARG A 133 -5.75 -3.65 11.16
CA ARG A 133 -7.10 -3.19 10.78
C ARG A 133 -6.97 -2.20 9.64
N ALA A 134 -7.71 -2.44 8.55
CA ALA A 134 -7.82 -1.51 7.43
C ALA A 134 -9.26 -1.01 7.34
N ILE A 135 -9.43 0.31 7.18
CA ILE A 135 -10.73 0.96 7.01
C ILE A 135 -10.69 1.95 5.85
N LEU A 136 -11.85 2.25 5.27
CA LEU A 136 -11.98 3.38 4.35
C LEU A 136 -11.83 4.69 5.11
N ASN A 137 -11.13 5.64 4.50
CA ASN A 137 -10.95 6.97 5.08
C ASN A 137 -12.30 7.72 5.02
N PRO A 138 -12.90 8.07 6.18
CA PRO A 138 -14.24 8.68 6.22
C PRO A 138 -14.28 10.08 5.60
N GLN A 139 -13.12 10.71 5.40
CA GLN A 139 -13.03 12.01 4.72
C GLN A 139 -13.45 11.94 3.24
N ALA A 140 -13.57 10.74 2.65
CA ALA A 140 -14.02 10.55 1.28
C ALA A 140 -15.38 11.23 0.98
N LYS A 141 -16.25 11.38 1.98
CA LYS A 141 -17.55 12.08 1.84
C LYS A 141 -17.43 13.59 1.62
N TYR A 142 -16.26 14.19 1.87
CA TYR A 142 -15.99 15.62 1.69
C TYR A 142 -15.04 15.91 0.52
N GLY A 143 -14.44 14.87 -0.06
CA GLY A 143 -13.51 14.99 -1.18
C GLY A 143 -12.89 13.64 -1.53
N ALA A 144 -12.92 13.30 -2.81
CA ALA A 144 -12.36 12.07 -3.34
C ALA A 144 -10.82 12.06 -3.31
N ASP A 145 -10.19 13.23 -3.32
CA ASP A 145 -8.74 13.39 -3.36
C ASP A 145 -8.24 14.48 -2.38
N VAL A 146 -6.92 14.66 -2.30
CA VAL A 146 -6.31 15.65 -1.40
C VAL A 146 -6.70 17.10 -1.74
N ILE A 147 -6.85 17.44 -3.03
CA ILE A 147 -7.12 18.81 -3.47
C ILE A 147 -8.55 19.21 -3.12
N THR A 148 -9.51 18.34 -3.39
CA THR A 148 -10.92 18.54 -3.05
C THR A 148 -11.13 18.64 -1.54
N ARG A 149 -10.39 17.86 -0.74
CA ARG A 149 -10.38 18.00 0.72
C ARG A 149 -9.78 19.33 1.17
N ILE A 150 -8.67 19.78 0.58
CA ILE A 150 -8.11 21.10 0.85
C ILE A 150 -9.14 22.18 0.50
N GLN A 151 -9.80 22.09 -0.66
CA GLN A 151 -10.84 23.01 -1.07
C GLN A 151 -11.96 23.06 -0.02
N PHE A 152 -12.46 21.91 0.45
CA PHE A 152 -13.46 21.83 1.51
C PHE A 152 -13.02 22.60 2.77
N THR A 153 -11.76 22.46 3.21
CA THR A 153 -11.26 23.22 4.37
C THR A 153 -11.26 24.73 4.17
N THR A 154 -11.22 25.19 2.91
CA THR A 154 -11.20 26.62 2.57
C THR A 154 -12.58 27.20 2.30
N THR A 155 -13.52 26.39 1.81
CA THR A 155 -14.88 26.84 1.44
C THR A 155 -15.90 26.63 2.56
N THR A 156 -15.58 25.83 3.56
CA THR A 156 -16.50 25.48 4.65
C THR A 156 -15.95 25.99 5.98
N GLU A 157 -16.78 26.77 6.68
CA GLU A 157 -16.46 27.24 8.03
C GLU A 157 -16.21 26.03 8.96
N GLY A 158 -15.10 26.05 9.68
CA GLY A 158 -14.69 24.91 10.52
C GLY A 158 -14.25 23.66 9.75
N GLY A 159 -14.09 23.72 8.42
CA GLY A 159 -13.79 22.56 7.57
C GLY A 159 -12.54 21.77 7.99
N ILE A 160 -11.48 22.45 8.47
CA ILE A 160 -10.28 21.80 9.03
C ILE A 160 -10.66 20.91 10.22
N LYS A 161 -11.44 21.44 11.16
CA LYS A 161 -11.84 20.73 12.37
C LYS A 161 -12.75 19.54 12.05
N ILE A 162 -13.69 19.71 11.11
CA ILE A 162 -14.55 18.62 10.62
C ILE A 162 -13.69 17.48 10.08
N LEU A 163 -12.76 17.76 9.16
CA LEU A 163 -11.91 16.72 8.58
C LEU A 163 -10.96 16.08 9.61
N GLN A 164 -10.47 16.85 10.58
CA GLN A 164 -9.67 16.32 11.68
C GLN A 164 -10.50 15.38 12.55
N ASP A 165 -11.69 15.80 12.98
CA ASP A 165 -12.56 15.04 13.87
C ASP A 165 -12.99 13.71 13.25
N GLU A 166 -13.18 13.67 11.93
CA GLU A 166 -13.45 12.44 11.19
C GLU A 166 -12.28 11.45 11.24
N LEU A 167 -11.04 11.92 11.07
CA LEU A 167 -9.85 11.08 11.21
C LEU A 167 -9.69 10.57 12.64
N ILE A 168 -9.75 11.48 13.62
CA ILE A 168 -9.57 11.13 15.04
C ILE A 168 -10.66 10.16 15.49
N SER A 169 -11.92 10.39 15.10
CA SER A 169 -13.03 9.48 15.44
C SER A 169 -12.85 8.11 14.82
N ALA A 170 -12.47 8.02 13.54
CA ALA A 170 -12.21 6.75 12.88
C ALA A 170 -11.05 5.98 13.52
N ILE A 171 -9.93 6.65 13.81
CA ILE A 171 -8.78 6.06 14.50
C ILE A 171 -9.22 5.57 15.89
N ASN A 172 -9.93 6.37 16.67
CA ASN A 172 -10.40 5.99 17.99
C ASN A 172 -11.34 4.78 17.98
N ASN A 173 -12.22 4.69 16.99
CA ASN A 173 -13.10 3.53 16.81
C ASN A 173 -12.31 2.25 16.52
N GLU A 174 -11.25 2.33 15.72
CA GLU A 174 -10.38 1.17 15.46
C GLU A 174 -9.46 0.86 16.65
N LEU A 175 -8.98 1.87 17.38
CA LEU A 175 -8.23 1.67 18.62
C LEU A 175 -9.05 0.87 19.65
N ILE A 176 -10.32 1.20 19.85
CA ILE A 176 -11.21 0.44 20.75
C ILE A 176 -11.29 -1.05 20.35
N LYS A 177 -11.41 -1.32 19.04
CA LYS A 177 -11.48 -2.70 18.53
C LYS A 177 -10.15 -3.44 18.69
N LEU A 178 -9.02 -2.77 18.42
CA LEU A 178 -7.67 -3.30 18.61
C LEU A 178 -7.39 -3.60 20.09
N ILE A 179 -7.78 -2.71 20.99
CA ILE A 179 -7.67 -2.88 22.45
C ILE A 179 -8.43 -4.13 22.90
N HIS A 180 -9.69 -4.27 22.44
CA HIS A 180 -10.51 -5.43 22.75
C HIS A 180 -9.90 -6.73 22.19
N TYR A 181 -9.42 -6.71 20.95
CA TYR A 181 -8.81 -7.89 20.31
C TYR A 181 -7.51 -8.32 20.99
N ALA A 182 -6.65 -7.37 21.32
CA ALA A 182 -5.37 -7.65 21.98
C ALA A 182 -5.52 -7.92 23.49
N GLU A 183 -6.73 -7.86 24.04
CA GLU A 183 -7.03 -8.04 25.46
C GLU A 183 -6.22 -7.09 26.37
N ILE A 184 -6.03 -5.85 25.92
CA ILE A 184 -5.31 -4.80 26.67
C ILE A 184 -6.26 -3.69 27.11
N SER A 185 -5.71 -2.71 27.84
CA SER A 185 -6.33 -1.44 28.21
C SER A 185 -5.79 -0.30 27.35
N ALA A 186 -6.57 0.79 27.22
CA ALA A 186 -6.11 1.99 26.51
C ALA A 186 -4.81 2.56 27.09
N ASN A 187 -4.61 2.44 28.41
CA ASN A 187 -3.41 2.91 29.11
C ASN A 187 -2.15 2.11 28.78
N GLU A 188 -2.28 0.94 28.14
CA GLU A 188 -1.16 0.16 27.65
C GLU A 188 -0.70 0.60 26.26
N ILE A 189 -1.49 1.42 25.54
CA ILE A 189 -1.04 2.08 24.32
C ILE A 189 -0.22 3.30 24.69
N VAL A 190 1.11 3.16 24.65
CA VAL A 190 2.07 4.16 25.13
C VAL A 190 2.74 4.95 24.01
N LYS A 191 2.57 4.52 22.75
CA LYS A 191 3.15 5.17 21.58
C LYS A 191 2.31 4.96 20.34
N ILE A 192 2.09 6.01 19.55
CA ILE A 192 1.43 5.92 18.24
C ILE A 192 2.29 6.62 17.19
N VAL A 193 2.56 5.96 16.08
CA VAL A 193 3.32 6.52 14.95
C VAL A 193 2.42 6.66 13.73
N PHE A 194 2.41 7.86 13.14
CA PHE A 194 1.65 8.18 11.94
C PHE A 194 2.57 8.38 10.74
N ALA A 195 2.27 7.67 9.65
CA ALA A 195 2.77 7.90 8.30
C ALA A 195 1.58 8.24 7.37
N GLY A 196 1.84 8.94 6.28
CA GLY A 196 0.81 9.38 5.35
C GLY A 196 1.28 10.55 4.51
N ASN A 197 0.53 10.88 3.46
CA ASN A 197 0.88 12.02 2.63
C ASN A 197 0.75 13.34 3.41
N THR A 198 1.48 14.36 2.98
CA THR A 198 1.62 15.64 3.70
C THR A 198 0.27 16.27 4.04
N THR A 199 -0.71 16.21 3.13
CA THR A 199 -2.07 16.73 3.37
C THR A 199 -2.78 15.98 4.49
N MET A 200 -2.74 14.64 4.48
CA MET A 200 -3.37 13.82 5.53
C MET A 200 -2.78 14.11 6.90
N LEU A 201 -1.46 14.31 6.99
CA LEU A 201 -0.80 14.66 8.25
C LEU A 201 -1.16 16.06 8.75
N HIS A 202 -1.34 17.03 7.85
CA HIS A 202 -1.83 18.36 8.23
C HIS A 202 -3.26 18.29 8.77
N LEU A 203 -4.14 17.53 8.11
CA LEU A 203 -5.53 17.34 8.56
C LEU A 203 -5.59 16.61 9.90
N LEU A 204 -4.77 15.58 10.11
CA LEU A 204 -4.65 14.87 11.40
C LEU A 204 -4.33 15.83 12.55
N LEU A 205 -3.38 16.74 12.33
CA LEU A 205 -2.94 17.70 13.34
C LEU A 205 -3.81 18.97 13.40
N GLY A 206 -4.84 19.09 12.56
CA GLY A 206 -5.70 20.27 12.51
C GLY A 206 -4.97 21.52 11.99
N VAL A 207 -3.89 21.33 11.25
CA VAL A 207 -3.08 22.39 10.64
C VAL A 207 -3.68 22.74 9.27
N ASN A 208 -3.78 24.03 8.96
CA ASN A 208 -4.37 24.50 7.71
C ASN A 208 -3.56 24.02 6.48
N PRO A 209 -4.14 23.19 5.59
CA PRO A 209 -3.42 22.64 4.45
C PRO A 209 -3.50 23.52 3.19
N LYS A 210 -4.15 24.69 3.24
CA LYS A 210 -4.42 25.55 2.07
C LYS A 210 -3.19 25.82 1.21
N SER A 211 -2.03 26.04 1.82
CA SER A 211 -0.79 26.35 1.11
C SER A 211 -0.20 25.17 0.34
N LEU A 212 -0.65 23.93 0.60
CA LEU A 212 -0.26 22.73 -0.14
C LEU A 212 -0.86 22.71 -1.55
N ALA A 213 -2.02 23.33 -1.75
CA ALA A 213 -2.71 23.38 -3.05
C ALA A 213 -2.44 24.67 -3.85
N LEU A 214 -1.67 25.61 -3.31
CA LEU A 214 -1.39 26.89 -3.93
C LEU A 214 0.11 27.04 -4.17
N SER A 215 0.50 27.30 -5.42
CA SER A 215 1.89 27.60 -5.77
C SER A 215 2.45 28.70 -4.85
N PRO A 216 3.61 28.51 -4.21
CA PRO A 216 4.66 27.50 -4.50
C PRO A 216 4.54 26.19 -3.68
N PHE A 217 3.32 25.73 -3.37
CA PHE A 217 3.01 24.44 -2.74
C PHE A 217 3.75 24.22 -1.42
N LYS A 218 3.64 25.20 -0.51
CA LYS A 218 4.44 25.22 0.72
C LYS A 218 3.71 24.53 1.87
N ALA A 219 4.31 23.50 2.43
CA ALA A 219 3.82 22.86 3.65
C ALA A 219 4.04 23.76 4.89
N GLN A 220 3.15 23.65 5.87
CA GLN A 220 3.30 24.34 7.16
C GLN A 220 4.35 23.66 8.03
N PHE A 221 4.47 22.33 7.90
CA PHE A 221 5.57 21.55 8.47
C PHE A 221 5.97 20.44 7.50
N LEU A 222 7.27 20.09 7.56
CA LEU A 222 7.84 18.91 6.91
C LEU A 222 8.59 18.04 7.93
N ASP A 223 9.15 18.65 8.98
CA ASP A 223 9.85 17.95 10.05
C ASP A 223 8.92 17.06 10.89
N GLU A 224 9.52 16.11 11.60
CA GLU A 224 8.81 15.23 12.52
C GLU A 224 8.05 16.03 13.59
N GLN A 225 6.84 15.60 13.91
CA GLN A 225 6.04 16.19 14.99
C GLN A 225 5.91 15.19 16.14
N ILE A 226 6.16 15.66 17.36
CA ILE A 226 6.04 14.86 18.58
C ILE A 226 5.01 15.53 19.49
N LEU A 227 3.96 14.79 19.83
CA LEU A 227 2.83 15.23 20.65
C LEU A 227 2.55 14.20 21.75
N ARG A 228 1.61 14.54 22.64
CA ARG A 228 1.04 13.64 23.64
C ARG A 228 -0.34 13.14 23.22
N GLY A 229 -0.70 11.94 23.66
CA GLY A 229 -1.98 11.31 23.33
C GLY A 229 -3.22 12.17 23.62
N ASP A 230 -3.20 12.90 24.74
CA ASP A 230 -4.28 13.81 25.15
C ASP A 230 -4.42 15.07 24.28
N GLN A 231 -3.39 15.45 23.52
CA GLN A 231 -3.44 16.62 22.63
C GLN A 231 -4.28 16.37 21.36
N LEU A 232 -4.37 15.13 20.90
CA LEU A 232 -5.20 14.73 19.75
C LEU A 232 -6.53 14.08 20.16
N GLY A 233 -6.74 13.83 21.46
CA GLY A 233 -7.93 13.13 21.94
C GLY A 233 -7.99 11.66 21.53
N LEU A 234 -6.83 11.00 21.47
CA LEU A 234 -6.73 9.59 21.11
C LEU A 234 -6.99 8.66 22.31
N ASN A 235 -7.70 7.56 22.08
CA ASN A 235 -8.00 6.51 23.07
C ASN A 235 -6.74 5.67 23.38
N CYS A 236 -5.80 6.29 24.07
CA CYS A 236 -4.52 5.73 24.48
C CYS A 236 -4.15 6.28 25.87
N LEU A 237 -2.97 5.93 26.38
CA LEU A 237 -2.44 6.56 27.59
C LEU A 237 -2.36 8.09 27.37
N PRO A 238 -2.86 8.96 28.28
CA PRO A 238 -2.79 10.41 28.10
C PRO A 238 -1.36 10.96 27.91
N GLY A 239 -0.37 10.26 28.47
CA GLY A 239 1.06 10.54 28.31
C GLY A 239 1.72 9.86 27.11
N ALA A 240 0.98 9.12 26.29
CA ALA A 240 1.52 8.38 25.15
C ALA A 240 2.25 9.31 24.19
N GLU A 241 3.38 8.85 23.64
CA GLU A 241 4.11 9.56 22.59
C GLU A 241 3.36 9.41 21.27
N ILE A 242 2.91 10.52 20.70
CA ILE A 242 2.38 10.56 19.36
C ILE A 242 3.45 11.12 18.44
N LYS A 243 3.85 10.32 17.45
CA LYS A 243 4.88 10.69 16.48
C LYS A 243 4.28 10.75 15.09
N VAL A 244 4.41 11.90 14.44
CA VAL A 244 4.14 12.05 13.00
C VAL A 244 5.48 12.08 12.28
N LEU A 245 5.64 11.16 11.33
CA LEU A 245 6.87 11.04 10.55
C LEU A 245 7.06 12.25 9.61
N PRO A 246 8.31 12.59 9.25
CA PRO A 246 8.59 13.75 8.41
C PRO A 246 8.25 13.50 6.94
N SER A 247 7.97 14.57 6.21
CA SER A 247 7.66 14.61 4.77
C SER A 247 8.78 15.28 3.99
N VAL A 248 8.81 15.11 2.66
CA VAL A 248 9.80 15.75 1.78
C VAL A 248 9.27 17.06 1.20
N SER A 249 8.02 17.06 0.75
CA SER A 249 7.39 18.21 0.07
C SER A 249 5.88 18.22 0.33
N ALA A 250 5.15 19.13 -0.32
CA ALA A 250 3.68 19.10 -0.27
C ALA A 250 3.06 17.84 -0.88
N PHE A 251 3.76 17.21 -1.83
CA PHE A 251 3.24 16.07 -2.61
C PHE A 251 3.98 14.77 -2.36
N VAL A 252 5.11 14.80 -1.64
CA VAL A 252 5.83 13.60 -1.20
C VAL A 252 5.87 13.60 0.33
N GLY A 253 5.00 12.78 0.92
CA GLY A 253 4.76 12.75 2.34
C GLY A 253 5.57 11.71 3.10
N ALA A 254 5.17 11.51 4.35
CA ALA A 254 5.85 10.62 5.26
C ALA A 254 5.59 9.13 4.98
N ASP A 255 4.52 8.82 4.25
CA ASP A 255 4.27 7.51 3.65
C ASP A 255 5.44 7.05 2.76
N ILE A 256 5.90 7.93 1.86
CA ILE A 256 7.01 7.65 0.97
C ILE A 256 8.34 7.63 1.71
N VAL A 257 8.56 8.56 2.65
CA VAL A 257 9.76 8.57 3.49
C VAL A 257 9.86 7.29 4.32
N ALA A 258 8.77 6.89 4.97
CA ALA A 258 8.69 5.66 5.75
C ALA A 258 8.91 4.43 4.86
N GLY A 259 8.30 4.42 3.67
CA GLY A 259 8.46 3.36 2.69
C GLY A 259 9.90 3.19 2.23
N LEU A 260 10.52 4.26 1.73
CA LEU A 260 11.93 4.24 1.31
C LEU A 260 12.89 3.88 2.44
N ALA A 261 12.70 4.46 3.64
CA ALA A 261 13.55 4.17 4.79
C ALA A 261 13.41 2.73 5.28
N SER A 262 12.26 2.09 5.03
CA SER A 262 12.04 0.69 5.38
C SER A 262 12.83 -0.29 4.49
N ILE A 263 13.27 0.14 3.31
CA ILE A 263 13.90 -0.73 2.32
C ILE A 263 15.40 -0.80 2.59
N LEU A 264 15.89 -2.02 2.87
CA LEU A 264 17.30 -2.38 2.84
C LEU A 264 17.51 -3.41 1.74
N PRO A 265 17.82 -2.96 0.52
CA PRO A 265 17.97 -3.90 -0.58
C PRO A 265 19.31 -4.63 -0.43
N SER A 266 19.41 -5.84 -0.97
CA SER A 266 20.67 -6.58 -1.01
C SER A 266 21.76 -5.76 -1.71
N ALA A 267 23.04 -5.93 -1.35
CA ALA A 267 24.16 -5.12 -1.88
C ALA A 267 24.31 -5.09 -3.42
N LYS A 268 23.60 -5.97 -4.15
CA LYS A 268 23.49 -5.96 -5.62
C LYS A 268 22.58 -4.86 -6.19
N TYR A 269 21.72 -4.25 -5.38
CA TYR A 269 20.80 -3.20 -5.79
C TYR A 269 21.29 -1.87 -5.23
N ARG A 270 22.06 -1.13 -6.02
CA ARG A 270 22.63 0.18 -5.64
C ARG A 270 21.80 1.33 -6.20
N ASN A 271 21.35 1.17 -7.43
CA ASN A 271 20.52 2.11 -8.14
C ASN A 271 19.15 1.48 -8.38
N TYR A 272 18.10 2.03 -7.80
CA TYR A 272 16.77 1.46 -7.97
C TYR A 272 15.70 2.53 -8.07
N LEU A 273 14.62 2.17 -8.74
CA LEU A 273 13.39 2.93 -8.73
C LEU A 273 12.50 2.39 -7.61
N PHE A 274 11.84 3.29 -6.90
CA PHE A 274 10.74 3.01 -6.00
C PHE A 274 9.50 3.67 -6.59
N MET A 275 8.39 2.94 -6.63
CA MET A 275 7.14 3.40 -7.20
C MET A 275 6.00 2.98 -6.29
N ASP A 276 5.33 3.94 -5.68
CA ASP A 276 4.07 3.74 -4.98
C ASP A 276 2.94 4.21 -5.90
N ILE A 277 2.09 3.27 -6.30
CA ILE A 277 0.96 3.56 -7.18
C ILE A 277 -0.32 3.55 -6.34
N GLY A 278 -0.87 4.74 -6.11
CA GLY A 278 -2.20 4.94 -5.54
C GLY A 278 -2.97 5.99 -6.35
N THR A 279 -3.68 6.89 -5.65
CA THR A 279 -4.37 8.04 -6.27
C THR A 279 -3.41 8.93 -7.04
N ASN A 280 -2.20 9.02 -6.52
CA ASN A 280 -1.06 9.63 -7.18
C ASN A 280 -0.04 8.52 -7.48
N GLY A 281 0.89 8.82 -8.39
CA GLY A 281 2.09 8.00 -8.56
C GLY A 281 3.27 8.68 -7.90
N GLU A 282 3.60 8.29 -6.67
CA GLU A 282 4.81 8.74 -5.99
C GLU A 282 6.01 7.89 -6.41
N LEU A 283 7.05 8.56 -6.89
CA LEU A 283 8.22 7.93 -7.50
C LEU A 283 9.48 8.40 -6.78
N ALA A 284 10.45 7.50 -6.66
CA ALA A 284 11.80 7.87 -6.28
C ALA A 284 12.85 7.07 -7.04
N LEU A 285 13.90 7.76 -7.48
CA LEU A 285 15.14 7.17 -7.97
C LEU A 285 16.16 7.25 -6.85
N VAL A 286 16.58 6.09 -6.35
CA VAL A 286 17.56 5.98 -5.27
C VAL A 286 18.90 5.54 -5.87
N THR A 287 19.96 6.24 -5.48
CA THR A 287 21.34 5.87 -5.71
C THR A 287 22.09 5.83 -4.39
N GLU A 288 23.37 5.44 -4.42
CA GLU A 288 24.24 5.47 -3.23
C GLU A 288 24.27 6.86 -2.57
N ASN A 289 24.30 7.93 -3.39
CA ASN A 289 24.57 9.29 -2.93
C ASN A 289 23.34 10.20 -2.90
N SER A 290 22.24 9.85 -3.57
CA SER A 290 21.08 10.73 -3.71
C SER A 290 19.77 9.97 -3.83
N VAL A 291 18.69 10.64 -3.45
CA VAL A 291 17.31 10.21 -3.71
C VAL A 291 16.61 11.36 -4.43
N LEU A 292 16.18 11.12 -5.66
CA LEU A 292 15.32 12.06 -6.39
C LEU A 292 13.90 11.54 -6.30
N CYS A 293 12.96 12.35 -5.82
CA CYS A 293 11.56 11.94 -5.72
C CYS A 293 10.62 12.94 -6.38
N CYS A 294 9.50 12.45 -6.91
CA CYS A 294 8.43 13.28 -7.43
C CYS A 294 7.08 12.61 -7.17
N SER A 295 6.01 13.38 -7.32
CA SER A 295 4.65 12.85 -7.38
C SER A 295 4.05 13.19 -8.74
N THR A 296 3.35 12.23 -9.33
CA THR A 296 2.66 12.36 -10.61
C THR A 296 1.15 12.39 -10.38
N ALA A 297 0.45 13.28 -11.06
CA ALA A 297 -1.01 13.31 -11.09
C ALA A 297 -1.53 12.22 -12.04
N ALA A 298 -1.30 10.95 -11.69
CA ALA A 298 -1.81 9.81 -12.46
C ALA A 298 -3.34 9.79 -12.51
N GLY A 299 -3.99 10.29 -11.46
CA GLY A 299 -5.43 10.19 -11.33
C GLY A 299 -5.87 8.78 -10.92
N PRO A 300 -7.11 8.61 -10.47
CA PRO A 300 -7.51 7.43 -9.72
C PRO A 300 -8.02 6.28 -10.62
N ALA A 301 -7.64 6.26 -11.90
CA ALA A 301 -8.09 5.24 -12.86
C ALA A 301 -7.78 3.81 -12.36
N PHE A 302 -6.58 3.62 -11.80
CA PHE A 302 -6.14 2.34 -11.23
C PHE A 302 -6.73 2.04 -9.84
N GLU A 303 -7.42 2.98 -9.20
CA GLU A 303 -8.28 2.71 -8.05
C GLU A 303 -9.72 2.39 -8.47
N GLY A 304 -10.00 2.36 -9.78
CA GLY A 304 -11.32 2.14 -10.35
C GLY A 304 -12.22 3.38 -10.35
N ALA A 305 -11.73 4.55 -9.93
CA ALA A 305 -12.50 5.78 -10.03
C ALA A 305 -12.29 6.45 -11.40
N ARG A 306 -13.32 7.18 -11.88
CA ARG A 306 -13.40 7.73 -13.25
C ARG A 306 -13.39 6.70 -14.38
N ILE A 307 -13.51 5.43 -14.03
CA ILE A 307 -13.77 4.34 -14.97
C ILE A 307 -15.25 3.99 -14.84
N SER A 308 -15.97 3.94 -15.95
CA SER A 308 -17.43 3.84 -16.02
C SER A 308 -17.99 2.63 -15.27
N CYS A 309 -17.34 1.48 -15.42
CA CYS A 309 -17.64 0.26 -14.66
C CYS A 309 -16.55 -0.06 -13.62
N GLY A 310 -15.76 0.94 -13.21
CA GLY A 310 -14.68 0.77 -12.26
C GLY A 310 -15.15 0.75 -10.80
N MET A 311 -14.42 0.04 -9.96
CA MET A 311 -14.64 -0.02 -8.51
C MET A 311 -13.35 -0.35 -7.76
N GLY A 312 -13.34 -0.16 -6.44
CA GLY A 312 -12.24 -0.61 -5.60
C GLY A 312 -12.07 -2.14 -5.60
N ALA A 313 -10.91 -2.63 -5.15
CA ALA A 313 -10.64 -4.06 -5.01
C ALA A 313 -11.40 -4.66 -3.81
N VAL A 314 -12.71 -4.86 -3.98
CA VAL A 314 -13.63 -5.45 -3.00
C VAL A 314 -14.43 -6.60 -3.65
N GLU A 315 -15.21 -7.32 -2.85
CA GLU A 315 -16.08 -8.40 -3.34
C GLU A 315 -16.95 -7.94 -4.52
N GLY A 316 -17.05 -8.80 -5.55
CA GLY A 316 -17.72 -8.49 -6.81
C GLY A 316 -16.86 -7.78 -7.86
N ALA A 317 -15.65 -7.34 -7.54
CA ALA A 317 -14.76 -6.72 -8.52
C ALA A 317 -14.02 -7.76 -9.39
N ILE A 318 -14.00 -7.53 -10.71
CA ILE A 318 -13.13 -8.27 -11.64
C ILE A 318 -11.68 -7.87 -11.37
N SER A 319 -10.87 -8.83 -10.93
CA SER A 319 -9.48 -8.62 -10.49
C SER A 319 -8.42 -9.18 -11.43
N ALA A 320 -8.81 -10.07 -12.34
CA ALA A 320 -7.95 -10.59 -13.40
C ALA A 320 -8.75 -10.89 -14.66
N PHE A 321 -8.11 -10.80 -15.83
CA PHE A 321 -8.72 -11.04 -17.13
C PHE A 321 -7.73 -11.68 -18.12
N SER A 322 -8.20 -12.65 -18.92
CA SER A 322 -7.41 -13.36 -19.92
C SER A 322 -8.31 -14.02 -20.99
N ASP A 323 -7.72 -14.78 -21.91
CA ASP A 323 -8.47 -15.61 -22.87
C ASP A 323 -9.40 -16.64 -22.19
N ASP A 324 -9.05 -17.09 -20.98
CA ASP A 324 -9.85 -18.03 -20.19
C ASP A 324 -11.02 -17.37 -19.44
N GLY A 325 -11.19 -16.05 -19.59
CA GLY A 325 -12.23 -15.25 -18.95
C GLY A 325 -11.71 -14.39 -17.80
N TYR A 326 -12.55 -14.16 -16.79
CA TYR A 326 -12.29 -13.23 -15.69
C TYR A 326 -12.35 -13.90 -14.31
N THR A 327 -11.62 -13.32 -13.36
CA THR A 327 -11.69 -13.70 -11.93
C THR A 327 -12.37 -12.59 -11.15
N VAL A 328 -13.27 -12.94 -10.22
CA VAL A 328 -14.00 -12.00 -9.36
C VAL A 328 -13.58 -12.19 -7.91
N ILE A 329 -13.32 -11.10 -7.20
CA ILE A 329 -13.06 -11.14 -5.75
C ILE A 329 -14.33 -11.63 -5.04
N GLY A 330 -14.19 -12.62 -4.16
CA GLY A 330 -15.31 -13.21 -3.41
C GLY A 330 -16.06 -14.34 -4.13
N ASP A 331 -15.67 -14.71 -5.36
CA ASP A 331 -16.31 -15.77 -6.17
C ASP A 331 -17.83 -15.56 -6.37
N GLU A 332 -18.24 -14.30 -6.50
CA GLU A 332 -19.62 -13.90 -6.74
C GLU A 332 -19.86 -13.39 -8.17
N LYS A 333 -21.10 -12.97 -8.47
CA LYS A 333 -21.40 -12.29 -9.74
C LYS A 333 -20.63 -10.96 -9.81
N PRO A 334 -20.02 -10.65 -10.97
CA PRO A 334 -19.27 -9.41 -11.12
C PRO A 334 -20.18 -8.19 -11.04
N ALA A 335 -19.68 -7.14 -10.39
CA ALA A 335 -20.33 -5.85 -10.21
C ALA A 335 -19.55 -4.69 -10.87
N GLY A 336 -18.25 -4.87 -11.12
CA GLY A 336 -17.39 -3.87 -11.74
C GLY A 336 -15.96 -4.37 -11.92
N ILE A 337 -15.04 -3.46 -12.25
CA ILE A 337 -13.64 -3.74 -12.58
C ILE A 337 -12.74 -3.03 -11.56
N CYS A 338 -11.87 -3.76 -10.87
CA CYS A 338 -10.82 -3.11 -10.08
C CYS A 338 -9.56 -2.89 -10.91
N GLY A 339 -8.62 -2.08 -10.42
CA GLY A 339 -7.51 -1.64 -11.25
C GLY A 339 -6.58 -2.75 -11.76
N SER A 340 -6.39 -3.85 -11.03
CA SER A 340 -5.63 -4.99 -11.56
C SER A 340 -6.35 -5.65 -12.74
N GLY A 341 -7.67 -5.81 -12.64
CA GLY A 341 -8.52 -6.27 -13.73
C GLY A 341 -8.51 -5.29 -14.91
N LEU A 342 -8.52 -3.98 -14.64
CA LEU A 342 -8.44 -2.95 -15.68
C LEU A 342 -7.15 -3.05 -16.50
N ILE A 343 -6.00 -3.21 -15.85
CA ILE A 343 -4.72 -3.42 -16.55
C ILE A 343 -4.79 -4.67 -17.42
N ASP A 344 -5.28 -5.78 -16.87
CA ASP A 344 -5.37 -7.05 -17.59
C ASP A 344 -6.29 -6.96 -18.82
N ILE A 345 -7.45 -6.33 -18.67
CA ILE A 345 -8.41 -6.12 -19.76
C ILE A 345 -7.79 -5.23 -20.84
N VAL A 346 -7.19 -4.09 -20.48
CA VAL A 346 -6.60 -3.17 -21.47
C VAL A 346 -5.43 -3.82 -22.21
N ALA A 347 -4.56 -4.54 -21.50
CA ALA A 347 -3.47 -5.29 -22.14
C ALA A 347 -4.02 -6.31 -23.14
N TRP A 348 -5.04 -7.08 -22.74
CA TRP A 348 -5.69 -8.06 -23.60
C TRP A 348 -6.35 -7.42 -24.84
N LEU A 349 -7.03 -6.27 -24.66
CA LEU A 349 -7.65 -5.54 -25.76
C LEU A 349 -6.61 -5.02 -26.76
N CYS A 350 -5.44 -4.57 -26.27
CA CYS A 350 -4.32 -4.18 -27.13
C CYS A 350 -3.76 -5.38 -27.91
N ASP A 351 -3.60 -6.54 -27.27
CA ASP A 351 -3.07 -7.75 -27.91
C ASP A 351 -4.03 -8.36 -28.94
N ASN A 352 -5.33 -8.15 -28.76
CA ASN A 352 -6.38 -8.64 -29.67
C ASN A 352 -6.82 -7.59 -30.71
N GLY A 353 -6.07 -6.49 -30.87
CA GLY A 353 -6.34 -5.46 -31.86
C GLY A 353 -7.68 -4.75 -31.69
N ARG A 354 -8.24 -4.75 -30.47
CA ARG A 354 -9.47 -4.01 -30.13
C ARG A 354 -9.18 -2.55 -29.79
N ILE A 355 -7.94 -2.26 -29.42
CA ILE A 355 -7.40 -0.93 -29.19
C ILE A 355 -6.15 -0.80 -30.07
N ASN A 356 -6.03 0.28 -30.83
CA ASN A 356 -4.81 0.57 -31.58
C ASN A 356 -3.74 1.23 -30.69
N THR A 357 -2.53 1.47 -31.22
CA THR A 357 -1.43 2.07 -30.46
C THR A 357 -1.75 3.47 -29.89
N GLU A 358 -2.68 4.20 -30.50
CA GLU A 358 -3.12 5.53 -30.06
C GLU A 358 -4.21 5.46 -28.98
N GLY A 359 -4.67 4.26 -28.62
CA GLY A 359 -5.75 4.04 -27.67
C GLY A 359 -7.16 4.14 -28.25
N GLN A 360 -7.31 4.12 -29.58
CA GLN A 360 -8.62 4.21 -30.22
C GLN A 360 -9.32 2.85 -30.26
N MET A 361 -10.61 2.85 -29.93
CA MET A 361 -11.53 1.73 -30.03
C MET A 361 -12.54 1.96 -31.16
N ASP A 362 -12.91 0.90 -31.89
CA ASP A 362 -13.99 0.99 -32.87
C ASP A 362 -15.36 1.15 -32.20
N ASN A 363 -15.58 0.41 -31.10
CA ASN A 363 -16.80 0.42 -30.30
C ASN A 363 -16.44 0.04 -28.85
N ASP A 364 -17.30 0.43 -27.91
CA ASP A 364 -17.21 -0.03 -26.51
C ASP A 364 -17.13 -1.55 -26.44
N TYR A 365 -16.27 -2.05 -25.56
CA TYR A 365 -16.07 -3.48 -25.38
C TYR A 365 -16.86 -3.97 -24.17
N THR A 366 -17.74 -4.96 -24.37
CA THR A 366 -18.47 -5.60 -23.26
C THR A 366 -17.65 -6.76 -22.69
N ILE A 367 -17.25 -6.64 -21.43
CA ILE A 367 -16.53 -7.68 -20.67
C ILE A 367 -17.52 -8.70 -20.13
N VAL A 368 -18.63 -8.24 -19.54
CA VAL A 368 -19.67 -9.10 -18.98
C VAL A 368 -21.04 -8.60 -19.40
N THR A 369 -21.88 -9.50 -19.92
CA THR A 369 -23.26 -9.18 -20.30
C THR A 369 -24.15 -9.03 -19.07
N ALA A 370 -25.17 -8.17 -19.16
CA ALA A 370 -26.11 -7.86 -18.09
C ALA A 370 -26.72 -9.07 -17.35
N SER A 371 -26.99 -10.17 -18.06
CA SER A 371 -27.56 -11.40 -17.46
C SER A 371 -26.63 -12.09 -16.45
N MET A 372 -25.33 -11.83 -16.52
CA MET A 372 -24.30 -12.46 -15.71
C MET A 372 -23.82 -11.58 -14.54
N THR A 373 -24.27 -10.33 -14.46
CA THR A 373 -23.85 -9.39 -13.41
C THR A 373 -24.82 -9.37 -12.23
N ALA A 374 -24.34 -8.88 -11.08
CA ALA A 374 -25.18 -8.73 -9.90
C ALA A 374 -26.28 -7.67 -10.08
N ALA A 375 -25.96 -6.59 -10.80
CA ALA A 375 -26.83 -5.42 -10.98
C ALA A 375 -27.78 -5.51 -12.20
N GLY A 376 -27.67 -6.55 -13.04
CA GLY A 376 -28.44 -6.65 -14.27
C GLY A 376 -28.04 -5.62 -15.34
N GLN A 377 -26.83 -5.07 -15.23
CA GLN A 377 -26.23 -4.12 -16.17
C GLN A 377 -24.94 -4.71 -16.74
N SER A 378 -24.62 -4.44 -18.01
CA SER A 378 -23.36 -4.91 -18.60
C SER A 378 -22.16 -4.21 -17.98
N ILE A 379 -21.05 -4.93 -17.85
CA ILE A 379 -19.75 -4.36 -17.50
C ILE A 379 -18.97 -4.20 -18.80
N SER A 380 -18.62 -2.96 -19.13
CA SER A 380 -17.96 -2.59 -20.38
C SER A 380 -16.85 -1.57 -20.15
N LEU A 381 -15.95 -1.44 -21.13
CA LEU A 381 -15.02 -0.32 -21.24
C LEU A 381 -15.34 0.51 -22.48
N SER A 382 -15.37 1.82 -22.29
CA SER A 382 -15.58 2.84 -23.31
C SER A 382 -14.27 3.48 -23.77
N GLN A 383 -14.33 4.26 -24.85
CA GLN A 383 -13.20 5.06 -25.32
C GLN A 383 -12.67 6.04 -24.25
N ASP A 384 -13.56 6.61 -23.44
CA ASP A 384 -13.19 7.54 -22.37
C ASP A 384 -12.46 6.80 -21.22
N ASP A 385 -12.89 5.57 -20.90
CA ASP A 385 -12.19 4.75 -19.90
C ASP A 385 -10.75 4.42 -20.35
N ILE A 386 -10.56 4.13 -21.64
CA ILE A 386 -9.21 3.93 -22.21
C ILE A 386 -8.38 5.20 -22.12
N ARG A 387 -8.99 6.37 -22.35
CA ARG A 387 -8.30 7.66 -22.23
C ARG A 387 -7.80 7.89 -20.81
N GLU A 388 -8.60 7.60 -19.79
CA GLU A 388 -8.19 7.72 -18.38
C GLU A 388 -7.02 6.78 -18.06
N VAL A 389 -7.01 5.55 -18.59
CA VAL A 389 -5.86 4.63 -18.44
C VAL A 389 -4.61 5.20 -19.09
N GLN A 390 -4.71 5.75 -20.30
CA GLN A 390 -3.56 6.38 -20.99
C GLN A 390 -3.00 7.56 -20.22
N LEU A 391 -3.87 8.43 -19.68
CA LEU A 391 -3.45 9.58 -18.87
C LEU A 391 -2.69 9.12 -17.62
N ALA A 392 -3.24 8.14 -16.91
CA ALA A 392 -2.63 7.63 -15.69
C ALA A 392 -1.26 6.97 -15.91
N LYS A 393 -1.19 6.06 -16.89
CA LYS A 393 0.07 5.36 -17.20
C LYS A 393 1.11 6.31 -17.79
N SER A 394 0.69 7.31 -18.58
CA SER A 394 1.60 8.30 -19.14
C SER A 394 2.22 9.19 -18.06
N ALA A 395 1.42 9.63 -17.07
CA ALA A 395 1.92 10.42 -15.95
C ALA A 395 3.07 9.71 -15.21
N ILE A 396 2.85 8.44 -14.88
CA ILE A 396 3.81 7.59 -14.15
C ILE A 396 5.07 7.35 -14.99
N ALA A 397 4.91 6.90 -16.25
CA ALA A 397 6.04 6.62 -17.13
C ALA A 397 6.89 7.87 -17.40
N SER A 398 6.25 9.03 -17.57
CA SER A 398 6.94 10.31 -17.78
C SER A 398 7.69 10.76 -16.54
N GLY A 399 7.10 10.59 -15.35
CA GLY A 399 7.78 10.86 -14.08
C GLY A 399 9.06 10.04 -13.93
N VAL A 400 9.02 8.73 -14.25
CA VAL A 400 10.21 7.86 -14.21
C VAL A 400 11.31 8.38 -15.15
N LYS A 401 10.96 8.71 -16.40
CA LYS A 401 11.92 9.21 -17.38
C LYS A 401 12.55 10.53 -16.97
N ILE A 402 11.77 11.44 -16.37
CA ILE A 402 12.31 12.72 -15.88
C ILE A 402 13.25 12.50 -14.70
N LEU A 403 12.93 11.61 -13.76
CA LEU A 403 13.86 11.28 -12.67
C LEU A 403 15.20 10.74 -13.20
N LEU A 404 15.15 9.83 -14.18
CA LEU A 404 16.34 9.31 -14.85
C LEU A 404 17.13 10.41 -15.54
N LYS A 405 16.46 11.28 -16.29
CA LYS A 405 17.08 12.43 -16.97
C LYS A 405 17.75 13.37 -15.96
N GLN A 406 17.08 13.72 -14.88
CA GLN A 406 17.59 14.58 -13.81
C GLN A 406 18.81 13.97 -13.10
N ALA A 407 18.91 12.64 -13.06
CA ALA A 407 20.08 11.92 -12.55
C ALA A 407 21.18 11.67 -13.61
N GLY A 408 20.91 11.97 -14.88
CA GLY A 408 21.82 11.61 -15.99
C GLY A 408 22.00 10.10 -16.16
N MET A 409 20.94 9.33 -15.89
CA MET A 409 20.96 7.87 -15.89
C MET A 409 20.03 7.29 -16.95
N ASN A 410 20.34 6.05 -17.35
CA ASN A 410 19.54 5.24 -18.26
C ASN A 410 19.03 3.97 -17.56
N PHE A 411 18.02 3.31 -18.13
CA PHE A 411 17.39 2.11 -17.55
C PHE A 411 18.33 0.89 -17.40
N ASP A 412 19.38 0.79 -18.20
CA ASP A 412 20.40 -0.26 -18.08
C ASP A 412 21.18 -0.14 -16.76
N GLN A 413 21.25 1.07 -16.19
CA GLN A 413 21.92 1.35 -14.92
C GLN A 413 21.03 1.16 -13.68
N ILE A 414 19.76 0.78 -13.87
CA ILE A 414 18.79 0.57 -12.79
C ILE A 414 18.74 -0.91 -12.43
N ASP A 415 19.14 -1.25 -11.21
CA ASP A 415 19.26 -2.63 -10.74
C ASP A 415 17.90 -3.27 -10.41
N ALA A 416 16.92 -2.46 -9.98
CA ALA A 416 15.57 -2.92 -9.63
C ALA A 416 14.52 -1.81 -9.72
N LEU A 417 13.26 -2.21 -9.88
CA LEU A 417 12.07 -1.39 -9.58
C LEU A 417 11.31 -2.03 -8.43
N PHE A 418 11.32 -1.37 -7.27
CA PHE A 418 10.51 -1.73 -6.12
C PHE A 418 9.13 -1.11 -6.25
N LEU A 419 8.12 -1.96 -6.33
CA LEU A 419 6.73 -1.56 -6.49
C LEU A 419 5.99 -1.67 -5.15
N ALA A 420 5.57 -0.53 -4.62
CA ALA A 420 4.85 -0.39 -3.36
C ALA A 420 3.36 -0.09 -3.60
N GLY A 421 2.63 -0.01 -2.49
CA GLY A 421 1.21 0.34 -2.45
C GLY A 421 0.30 -0.89 -2.48
N GLY A 422 -0.94 -0.70 -2.00
CA GLY A 422 -1.95 -1.76 -2.00
C GLY A 422 -2.28 -2.27 -3.41
N PHE A 423 -2.22 -1.38 -4.40
CA PHE A 423 -2.38 -1.71 -5.81
C PHE A 423 -1.25 -2.58 -6.34
N GLY A 424 0.00 -2.21 -6.08
CA GLY A 424 1.21 -2.86 -6.61
C GLY A 424 1.33 -4.35 -6.27
N ASN A 425 0.62 -4.83 -5.25
CA ASN A 425 0.63 -6.23 -4.82
C ASN A 425 -0.06 -7.20 -5.78
N TYR A 426 -1.09 -6.74 -6.48
CA TYR A 426 -1.99 -7.62 -7.23
C TYR A 426 -1.85 -7.46 -8.73
N ILE A 427 -1.13 -6.45 -9.20
CA ILE A 427 -0.95 -6.21 -10.63
C ILE A 427 -0.19 -7.35 -11.32
N ASN A 428 -0.60 -7.64 -12.54
CA ASN A 428 0.20 -8.44 -13.45
C ASN A 428 1.28 -7.52 -14.07
N THR A 429 2.53 -7.71 -13.67
CA THR A 429 3.65 -6.88 -14.14
C THR A 429 3.86 -6.97 -15.65
N GLY A 430 3.59 -8.13 -16.26
CA GLY A 430 3.66 -8.31 -17.71
C GLY A 430 2.64 -7.43 -18.44
N ASN A 431 1.39 -7.42 -17.97
CA ASN A 431 0.33 -6.60 -18.54
C ASN A 431 0.55 -5.11 -18.26
N ALA A 432 1.08 -4.76 -17.08
CA ALA A 432 1.44 -3.37 -16.76
C ALA A 432 2.58 -2.85 -17.66
N ILE A 433 3.56 -3.68 -17.99
CA ILE A 433 4.58 -3.37 -19.00
C ILE A 433 3.93 -3.23 -20.38
N ARG A 434 3.02 -4.15 -20.73
CA ARG A 434 2.36 -4.17 -22.04
C ARG A 434 1.60 -2.88 -22.35
N ILE A 435 0.96 -2.29 -21.35
CA ILE A 435 0.24 -1.00 -21.52
C ILE A 435 1.16 0.22 -21.37
N GLY A 436 2.45 0.02 -21.10
CA GLY A 436 3.43 1.09 -20.90
C GLY A 436 3.32 1.80 -19.54
N LEU A 437 2.72 1.17 -18.53
CA LEU A 437 2.70 1.69 -17.15
C LEU A 437 4.05 1.45 -16.46
N LEU A 438 4.63 0.27 -16.65
CA LEU A 438 5.94 -0.10 -16.12
C LEU A 438 6.98 -0.16 -17.24
N PRO A 439 8.26 0.18 -16.96
CA PRO A 439 9.31 0.16 -17.96
C PRO A 439 9.65 -1.27 -18.38
N ALA A 440 9.59 -1.54 -19.69
CA ALA A 440 9.86 -2.85 -20.25
C ALA A 440 11.31 -3.31 -20.01
N GLU A 441 12.24 -2.36 -19.91
CA GLU A 441 13.66 -2.54 -19.62
C GLU A 441 13.91 -3.20 -18.25
N LEU A 442 12.92 -3.13 -17.34
CA LEU A 442 13.01 -3.68 -15.99
C LEU A 442 12.18 -4.95 -15.78
N LYS A 443 11.65 -5.59 -16.84
CA LYS A 443 10.72 -6.73 -16.75
C LYS A 443 11.11 -7.81 -15.72
N GLU A 444 12.37 -8.21 -15.70
CA GLU A 444 12.89 -9.26 -14.81
C GLU A 444 13.43 -8.72 -13.46
N ARG A 445 13.27 -7.41 -13.22
CA ARG A 445 13.83 -6.65 -12.09
C ARG A 445 12.75 -5.88 -11.31
N ILE A 446 11.48 -6.22 -11.52
CA ILE A 446 10.34 -5.63 -10.80
C ILE A 446 10.02 -6.47 -9.56
N ILE A 447 10.04 -5.84 -8.38
CA ILE A 447 9.91 -6.49 -7.08
C ILE A 447 8.78 -5.82 -6.30
N PRO A 448 7.64 -6.50 -6.10
CA PRO A 448 6.55 -5.96 -5.28
C PRO A 448 6.90 -6.03 -3.79
N LEU A 449 6.62 -4.95 -3.06
CA LEU A 449 6.93 -4.79 -1.63
C LEU A 449 5.72 -4.54 -0.72
N GLY A 450 4.51 -4.38 -1.28
CA GLY A 450 3.31 -4.10 -0.51
C GLY A 450 3.30 -2.78 0.22
N ASN A 451 2.64 -2.75 1.39
CA ASN A 451 2.47 -1.51 2.14
C ASN A 451 3.76 -1.14 2.88
N THR A 452 4.63 -0.42 2.16
CA THR A 452 5.89 0.06 2.70
C THR A 452 5.70 1.21 3.68
N SER A 453 4.66 2.04 3.53
CA SER A 453 4.31 3.10 4.50
C SER A 453 4.03 2.51 5.88
N GLY A 454 3.13 1.53 5.95
CA GLY A 454 2.83 0.78 7.18
C GLY A 454 4.07 0.07 7.76
N THR A 455 4.90 -0.52 6.90
CA THR A 455 6.16 -1.17 7.31
C THR A 455 7.11 -0.17 7.97
N GLY A 456 7.32 1.00 7.36
CA GLY A 456 8.16 2.06 7.94
C GLY A 456 7.58 2.63 9.23
N ALA A 457 6.26 2.79 9.32
CA ALA A 457 5.59 3.21 10.56
C ALA A 457 5.81 2.20 11.70
N ILE A 458 5.71 0.90 11.41
CA ILE A 458 6.02 -0.17 12.38
C ILE A 458 7.49 -0.15 12.80
N LEU A 459 8.43 0.08 11.88
CA LEU A 459 9.85 0.18 12.20
C LEU A 459 10.16 1.39 13.09
N ALA A 460 9.57 2.55 12.77
CA ALA A 460 9.64 3.77 13.59
C ALA A 460 9.06 3.58 15.00
N LEU A 461 8.00 2.76 15.10
CA LEU A 461 7.38 2.40 16.37
C LEU A 461 8.29 1.51 17.21
N LYS A 462 8.88 0.48 16.58
CA LYS A 462 9.68 -0.57 17.23
C LYS A 462 11.10 -0.13 17.58
N SER A 463 11.70 0.80 16.85
CA SER A 463 13.11 1.13 17.02
C SER A 463 13.42 2.60 16.81
N VAL A 464 13.94 3.25 17.85
CA VAL A 464 14.45 4.64 17.75
C VAL A 464 15.59 4.79 16.74
N LYS A 465 16.29 3.71 16.39
CA LYS A 465 17.33 3.70 15.34
C LYS A 465 16.77 3.98 13.95
N PHE A 466 15.49 3.70 13.71
CA PHE A 466 14.87 4.00 12.42
C PHE A 466 14.84 5.51 12.14
N ASN A 467 14.84 6.34 13.18
CA ASN A 467 14.92 7.80 13.04
C ASN A 467 16.26 8.24 12.41
N GLU A 468 17.34 7.52 12.66
CA GLU A 468 18.66 7.80 12.07
C GLU A 468 18.62 7.51 10.57
N ILE A 469 18.00 6.40 10.16
CA ILE A 469 17.80 6.02 8.76
C ILE A 469 16.95 7.06 8.03
N ILE A 470 15.82 7.47 8.63
CA ILE A 470 14.97 8.53 8.06
C ILE A 470 15.76 9.83 7.90
N LYS A 471 16.55 10.24 8.89
CA LYS A 471 17.36 11.47 8.84
C LYS A 471 18.41 11.41 7.75
N GLU A 472 19.11 10.29 7.62
CA GLU A 472 20.10 10.08 6.55
C GLU A 472 19.43 10.12 5.17
N LEU A 473 18.30 9.42 5.01
CA LEU A 473 17.52 9.41 3.77
C LEU A 473 17.10 10.83 3.37
N LEU A 474 16.49 11.58 4.30
CA LEU A 474 16.05 12.95 4.05
C LEU A 474 17.21 13.88 3.70
N GLY A 475 18.38 13.71 4.35
CA GLY A 475 19.58 14.51 4.09
C GLY A 475 20.12 14.39 2.65
N LYS A 476 19.76 13.32 1.94
CA LYS A 476 20.13 13.10 0.53
C LYS A 476 18.93 13.14 -0.43
N THR A 477 17.74 13.47 0.06
CA THR A 477 16.52 13.50 -0.76
C THR A 477 16.28 14.88 -1.37
N ARG A 478 15.97 14.91 -2.66
CA ARG A 478 15.58 16.10 -3.42
C ARG A 478 14.27 15.86 -4.16
N HIS A 479 13.30 16.73 -3.94
CA HIS A 479 12.05 16.74 -4.69
C HIS A 479 12.24 17.35 -6.08
N ILE A 480 11.69 16.70 -7.11
CA ILE A 480 11.61 17.19 -8.48
C ILE A 480 10.15 17.58 -8.77
N GLU A 481 9.92 18.85 -9.07
CA GLU A 481 8.62 19.36 -9.46
C GLU A 481 8.40 19.13 -10.97
N LEU A 482 7.60 18.12 -11.32
CA LEU A 482 7.37 17.73 -12.71
C LEU A 482 6.60 18.79 -13.51
N ALA A 483 5.67 19.51 -12.88
CA ALA A 483 4.85 20.51 -13.55
C ALA A 483 5.66 21.70 -14.09
N GLY A 484 6.83 21.97 -13.51
CA GLY A 484 7.76 23.00 -13.96
C GLY A 484 8.87 22.50 -14.89
N ASP A 485 8.93 21.20 -15.18
CA ASP A 485 9.95 20.61 -16.04
C ASP A 485 9.56 20.78 -17.53
N GLU A 486 10.45 21.36 -18.33
CA GLU A 486 10.19 21.70 -19.74
C GLU A 486 9.90 20.48 -20.61
N ASP A 487 10.38 19.29 -20.22
CA ASP A 487 10.22 18.07 -20.98
C ASP A 487 9.00 17.25 -20.57
N PHE A 488 8.36 17.57 -19.43
CA PHE A 488 7.24 16.78 -18.92
C PHE A 488 6.09 16.69 -19.92
N ALA A 489 5.70 17.81 -20.53
CA ALA A 489 4.60 17.80 -21.51
C ALA A 489 4.92 16.93 -22.73
N THR A 490 6.17 16.95 -23.20
CA THR A 490 6.62 16.14 -24.34
C THR A 490 6.64 14.65 -23.99
N GLU A 491 7.26 14.29 -22.86
CA GLU A 491 7.26 12.91 -22.38
C GLU A 491 5.83 12.40 -22.13
N PHE A 492 4.98 13.23 -21.51
CA PHE A 492 3.58 12.89 -21.28
C PHE A 492 2.84 12.61 -22.58
N ALA A 493 3.01 13.44 -23.62
CA ALA A 493 2.38 13.17 -24.91
C ALA A 493 2.92 11.87 -25.55
N MET A 494 4.23 11.64 -25.49
CA MET A 494 4.89 10.46 -26.07
C MET A 494 4.52 9.16 -25.34
N ASN A 495 4.27 9.21 -24.04
CA ASN A 495 3.92 8.05 -23.24
C ASN A 495 2.40 7.76 -23.21
N MET A 496 1.56 8.47 -23.99
CA MET A 496 0.14 8.13 -24.15
C MET A 496 -0.08 6.85 -24.98
N PHE A 497 0.82 6.54 -25.92
CA PHE A 497 0.68 5.38 -26.82
C PHE A 497 0.87 4.05 -26.09
N PHE A 498 0.06 3.03 -26.40
CA PHE A 498 0.17 1.69 -25.81
C PHE A 498 1.27 0.83 -26.41
#